data_AF-A0AAD8DJ49-F1
#
_entry.id   AF-A0AAD8DJ49-F1
#
_cell.length_a   1.000
_cell.length_b   1.000
_cell.length_c   1.000
_cell.angle_alpha   90.00
_cell.angle_beta   90.00
_cell.angle_gamma   90.00
#
_symmetry.space_group_name_H-M   'P 1'
#
loop_
_entity.id
_entity.type
_entity.pdbx_description
1 polymer ?
#
loop_
_entity_poly.entity_id
_entity_poly.type
_entity_poly.pdbx_seq_one_letter_code
_entity_poly.pdbx_strand_id
1 'polypeptide(L)'
;MRPQTAALYTVGALTAVGLGYVVYFDYKRRSDPNFRKNLKRQRKQAAKVAKAQEEDDKNAKIKLIEKVIVAAAQETYPTTPEEREKYFMEQVAAGEALCGQGPEQYENAILPFYKALKVYPAPMELVMIYQKTVPEPVFTTIVNILAIEQQAMEANGAAAASSGTAEEAAAAAATGAEPEIPIDN
;
A
#
# COMPACT_ATOMS: atom_id res chain seq x y z
N MET A 1 -28.06 -64.05 37.69
CA MET A 1 -27.57 -63.16 36.61
C MET A 1 -26.05 -63.23 36.56
N ARG A 2 -25.43 -63.29 35.38
CA ARG A 2 -23.96 -63.37 35.26
C ARG A 2 -23.35 -62.02 35.67
N PRO A 3 -22.31 -61.97 36.51
CA PRO A 3 -21.74 -60.70 37.00
C PRO A 3 -21.25 -59.79 35.87
N GLN A 4 -20.82 -60.37 34.76
CA GLN A 4 -20.39 -59.66 33.55
C GLN A 4 -21.52 -58.85 32.90
N THR A 5 -22.75 -59.35 32.87
CA THR A 5 -23.88 -58.60 32.31
C THR A 5 -24.25 -57.43 33.20
N ALA A 6 -24.23 -57.61 34.53
CA ALA A 6 -24.47 -56.53 35.48
C ALA A 6 -23.40 -55.42 35.36
N ALA A 7 -22.12 -55.78 35.23
CA ALA A 7 -21.04 -54.82 35.04
C ALA A 7 -21.20 -53.99 33.75
N LEU A 8 -21.53 -54.63 32.62
CA LEU A 8 -21.75 -53.93 31.35
C LEU A 8 -22.90 -52.92 31.42
N TYR A 9 -24.03 -53.28 32.07
CA TYR A 9 -25.14 -52.34 32.24
C TYR A 9 -24.76 -51.15 33.14
N THR A 10 -23.98 -51.36 34.20
CA THR A 10 -23.55 -50.26 35.08
C THR A 10 -22.59 -49.28 34.37
N VAL A 11 -21.65 -49.78 33.57
CA VAL A 11 -20.73 -48.93 32.80
C VAL A 11 -21.48 -48.17 31.70
N GLY A 12 -22.41 -48.83 30.99
CA GLY A 12 -23.27 -48.18 30.01
C GLY A 12 -24.15 -47.08 30.61
N ALA A 13 -24.71 -47.32 31.80
CA ALA A 13 -25.52 -46.32 32.50
C ALA A 13 -24.69 -45.10 32.95
N LEU A 14 -23.51 -45.32 33.52
CA LEU A 14 -22.63 -44.23 33.98
C LEU A 14 -22.11 -43.38 32.82
N THR A 15 -21.76 -44.00 31.70
CA THR A 15 -21.31 -43.29 30.49
C THR A 15 -22.43 -42.45 29.86
N ALA A 16 -23.66 -42.98 29.80
CA ALA A 16 -24.82 -42.23 29.30
C ALA A 16 -25.14 -41.00 30.18
N VAL A 17 -25.07 -41.13 31.51
CA VAL A 17 -25.27 -40.01 32.44
C VAL A 17 -24.16 -38.97 32.30
N GLY A 18 -22.90 -39.41 32.19
CA GLY A 18 -21.76 -38.53 32.00
C GLY A 18 -21.85 -37.72 30.70
N LEU A 19 -22.16 -38.38 29.57
CA LEU A 19 -22.36 -37.71 28.29
C LEU A 19 -23.57 -36.77 28.32
N GLY A 20 -24.68 -37.20 28.91
CA GLY A 20 -25.86 -36.36 29.10
C GLY A 20 -25.53 -35.08 29.89
N TYR A 21 -24.72 -35.19 30.95
CA TYR A 21 -24.28 -34.03 31.73
C TYR A 21 -23.37 -33.09 30.93
N VAL A 22 -22.42 -33.61 30.15
CA VAL A 22 -21.54 -32.80 29.30
C VAL A 22 -22.36 -32.02 28.25
N VAL A 23 -23.32 -32.68 27.61
CA VAL A 23 -24.23 -32.04 26.64
C VAL A 23 -25.10 -30.99 27.33
N TYR A 24 -25.70 -31.30 28.47
CA TYR A 24 -26.50 -30.36 29.26
C TYR A 24 -25.67 -29.14 29.71
N PHE A 25 -24.46 -29.37 30.19
CA PHE A 25 -23.59 -28.32 30.69
C PHE A 25 -23.13 -27.40 29.55
N ASP A 26 -22.77 -27.93 28.38
CA ASP A 26 -22.44 -27.12 27.21
C ASP A 26 -23.67 -26.34 26.70
N TYR A 27 -24.86 -26.95 26.71
CA TYR A 27 -26.11 -26.27 26.38
C TYR A 27 -26.42 -25.12 27.34
N LYS A 28 -26.31 -25.35 28.65
CA LYS A 28 -26.53 -24.34 29.69
C LYS A 28 -25.57 -23.18 29.53
N ARG A 29 -24.27 -23.46 29.37
CA ARG A 29 -23.22 -22.46 29.16
C ARG A 29 -23.44 -21.63 27.88
N ARG A 30 -23.90 -22.25 26.78
CA ARG A 30 -24.17 -21.55 25.51
C ARG A 30 -25.48 -20.76 25.52
N SER A 31 -26.43 -21.14 26.37
CA SER A 31 -27.73 -20.47 26.52
C SER A 31 -27.67 -19.25 27.46
N ASP A 32 -26.57 -19.07 28.20
CA ASP A 32 -26.38 -17.91 29.08
C ASP A 32 -26.29 -16.59 28.30
N PRO A 33 -27.16 -15.60 28.58
CA PRO A 33 -27.15 -14.30 27.90
C PRO A 33 -25.83 -13.55 28.03
N ASN A 34 -25.15 -13.70 29.17
CA ASN A 34 -23.85 -13.07 29.43
C ASN A 34 -22.74 -13.64 28.55
N PHE A 35 -22.73 -14.95 28.28
CA PHE A 35 -21.76 -15.59 27.38
C PHE A 35 -21.91 -15.05 25.95
N ARG A 36 -23.14 -14.96 25.45
CA ARG A 36 -23.42 -14.39 24.11
C ARG A 36 -23.01 -12.92 24.01
N LYS A 37 -23.26 -12.12 25.06
CA LYS A 37 -22.81 -10.72 25.13
C LYS A 37 -21.29 -10.61 25.11
N ASN A 38 -20.58 -11.44 25.88
CA ASN A 38 -19.11 -11.45 25.92
C ASN A 38 -18.51 -11.88 24.58
N LEU A 39 -19.05 -12.90 23.92
CA LEU A 39 -18.58 -13.32 22.60
C LEU A 39 -18.78 -12.24 21.54
N LYS A 40 -19.93 -11.53 21.56
CA LYS A 40 -20.15 -10.37 20.68
C LYS A 40 -19.14 -9.26 20.94
N ARG A 41 -18.83 -8.97 22.22
CA ARG A 41 -17.82 -7.98 22.60
C ARG A 41 -16.43 -8.38 22.11
N GLN A 42 -16.01 -9.63 22.32
CA GLN A 42 -14.72 -10.14 21.86
C GLN A 42 -14.61 -10.11 20.34
N ARG A 43 -15.63 -10.54 19.59
CA ARG A 43 -15.65 -10.43 18.12
C ARG A 43 -15.55 -8.99 17.65
N LYS A 44 -16.27 -8.06 18.30
CA LYS A 44 -16.18 -6.62 17.99
C LYS A 44 -14.80 -6.06 18.32
N GLN A 45 -14.18 -6.48 19.41
CA GLN A 45 -12.81 -6.08 19.78
C GLN A 45 -11.79 -6.63 18.80
N ALA A 46 -11.84 -7.93 18.48
CA ALA A 46 -10.96 -8.54 17.48
C ALA A 46 -11.10 -7.87 16.11
N ALA A 47 -12.34 -7.58 15.67
CA ALA A 47 -12.57 -6.85 14.42
C ALA A 47 -12.05 -5.41 14.47
N LYS A 48 -12.12 -4.73 15.62
CA LYS A 48 -11.53 -3.39 15.79
C LYS A 48 -10.01 -3.44 15.76
N VAL A 49 -9.39 -4.43 16.41
CA VAL A 49 -7.94 -4.60 16.43
C VAL A 49 -7.43 -4.93 15.03
N ALA A 50 -8.09 -5.84 14.31
CA ALA A 50 -7.74 -6.16 12.92
C ALA A 50 -7.83 -4.92 12.01
N LYS A 51 -8.91 -4.14 12.13
CA LYS A 51 -9.04 -2.88 11.38
C LYS A 51 -7.97 -1.85 11.75
N ALA A 52 -7.67 -1.69 13.03
CA ALA A 52 -6.62 -0.77 13.48
C ALA A 52 -5.25 -1.21 12.95
N GLN A 53 -4.94 -2.51 12.99
CA GLN A 53 -3.71 -3.06 12.41
C GLN A 53 -3.63 -2.82 10.90
N GLU A 54 -4.72 -3.04 10.15
CA GLU A 54 -4.75 -2.74 8.72
C GLU A 54 -4.55 -1.24 8.42
N GLU A 55 -5.10 -0.35 9.25
CA GLU A 55 -4.90 1.10 9.12
C GLU A 55 -3.46 1.51 9.48
N ASP A 56 -2.89 0.92 10.52
CA ASP A 56 -1.50 1.14 10.92
C ASP A 56 -0.52 0.67 9.83
N ASP A 57 -0.75 -0.51 9.24
CA ASP A 57 0.04 -1.06 8.14
C ASP A 57 -0.03 -0.16 6.89
N LYS A 58 -1.22 0.36 6.56
CA LYS A 58 -1.40 1.32 5.46
C LYS A 58 -0.64 2.62 5.74
N ASN A 59 -0.76 3.16 6.94
CA ASN A 59 -0.06 4.37 7.34
C ASN A 59 1.46 4.19 7.33
N ALA A 60 1.97 3.02 7.75
CA ALA A 60 3.38 2.69 7.67
C ALA A 60 3.88 2.69 6.22
N LYS A 61 3.13 2.07 5.29
CA LYS A 61 3.44 2.08 3.86
C LYS A 61 3.43 3.49 3.27
N ILE A 62 2.46 4.32 3.63
CA ILE A 62 2.40 5.73 3.18
C ILE A 62 3.65 6.50 3.64
N LYS A 63 4.04 6.37 4.90
CA LYS A 63 5.25 7.01 5.44
C LYS A 63 6.53 6.52 4.74
N LEU A 64 6.60 5.23 4.41
CA LEU A 64 7.72 4.68 3.65
C LEU A 64 7.80 5.30 2.26
N ILE A 65 6.67 5.41 1.56
CA ILE A 65 6.58 6.04 0.23
C ILE A 65 7.02 7.51 0.30
N GLU A 66 6.49 8.26 1.27
CA GLU A 66 6.86 9.67 1.49
C GLU A 66 8.37 9.81 1.71
N LYS A 67 8.96 8.96 2.56
CA LYS A 67 10.40 8.93 2.81
C LYS A 67 11.21 8.70 1.51
N VAL A 68 10.78 7.77 0.66
CA VAL A 68 11.46 7.47 -0.61
C VAL A 68 11.37 8.65 -1.57
N ILE A 69 10.20 9.26 -1.73
CA ILE A 69 10.00 10.42 -2.61
C ILE A 69 10.86 11.60 -2.14
N VAL A 70 10.86 11.91 -0.84
CA VAL A 70 11.66 13.00 -0.28
C VAL A 70 13.15 12.73 -0.45
N ALA A 71 13.62 11.51 -0.18
CA ALA A 71 15.02 11.15 -0.36
C ALA A 71 15.45 11.26 -1.83
N ALA A 72 14.61 10.83 -2.77
CA ALA A 72 14.88 10.93 -4.19
C ALA A 72 14.83 12.38 -4.71
N ALA A 73 14.03 13.25 -4.11
CA ALA A 73 13.93 14.66 -4.51
C ALA A 73 15.13 15.51 -4.03
N GLN A 74 15.79 15.11 -2.95
CA GLN A 74 16.98 15.80 -2.41
C GLN A 74 18.26 15.52 -3.21
N GLU A 75 18.26 14.49 -4.06
CA GLU A 75 19.45 14.04 -4.76
C GLU A 75 19.61 14.72 -6.12
N THR A 76 20.86 15.01 -6.49
CA THR A 76 21.18 15.56 -7.81
C THR A 76 21.45 14.44 -8.79
N TYR A 77 20.62 14.33 -9.82
CA TYR A 77 20.78 13.32 -10.86
C TYR A 77 21.84 13.76 -11.89
N PRO A 78 22.68 12.83 -12.37
CA PRO A 78 23.64 13.13 -13.43
C PRO A 78 22.91 13.54 -14.72
N THR A 79 23.48 14.50 -15.44
CA THR A 79 22.91 15.03 -16.69
C THR A 79 23.53 14.39 -17.92
N THR A 80 24.80 13.99 -17.85
CA THR A 80 25.50 13.36 -18.98
C THR A 80 25.05 11.91 -19.18
N PRO A 81 25.01 11.39 -20.43
CA PRO A 81 24.61 10.00 -20.68
C PRO A 81 25.52 8.97 -20.00
N GLU A 82 26.84 9.19 -20.02
CA GLU A 82 27.84 8.28 -19.44
C GLU A 82 27.70 8.18 -17.92
N GLU A 83 27.52 9.30 -17.22
CA GLU A 83 27.32 9.31 -15.78
C GLU A 83 25.96 8.75 -15.38
N ARG A 84 24.92 8.94 -16.20
CA ARG A 84 23.60 8.34 -16.00
C ARG A 84 23.64 6.83 -16.06
N GLU A 85 24.34 6.27 -17.05
CA GLU A 85 24.51 4.82 -17.16
C GLU A 85 25.25 4.25 -15.95
N LYS A 86 26.36 4.90 -15.55
CA LYS A 86 27.11 4.47 -14.37
C LYS A 86 26.25 4.52 -13.09
N TYR A 87 25.53 5.62 -12.87
CA TYR A 87 24.65 5.79 -11.72
C TYR A 87 23.53 4.75 -11.73
N PHE A 88 22.91 4.52 -12.89
CA PHE A 88 21.89 3.49 -13.05
C PHE A 88 22.40 2.11 -12.61
N MET A 89 23.57 1.69 -13.11
CA MET A 89 24.16 0.40 -12.76
C MET A 89 24.47 0.29 -11.27
N GLU A 90 24.99 1.36 -10.66
CA GLU A 90 25.26 1.41 -9.23
C GLU A 90 23.98 1.26 -8.39
N GLN A 91 22.91 1.97 -8.77
CA GLN A 91 21.63 1.89 -8.05
C GLN A 91 20.95 0.52 -8.22
N VAL A 92 20.98 -0.06 -9.42
CA VAL A 92 20.43 -1.41 -9.64
C VAL A 92 21.20 -2.45 -8.84
N ALA A 93 22.54 -2.42 -8.89
CA ALA A 93 23.37 -3.34 -8.12
C ALA A 93 23.14 -3.20 -6.60
N ALA A 94 22.99 -1.97 -6.09
CA ALA A 94 22.67 -1.72 -4.70
C ALA A 94 21.28 -2.27 -4.31
N GLY A 95 20.26 -2.05 -5.15
CA GLY A 95 18.92 -2.59 -4.95
C GLY A 95 18.88 -4.11 -4.94
N GLU A 96 19.56 -4.75 -5.89
CA GLU A 96 19.69 -6.20 -5.99
C GLU A 96 20.45 -6.80 -4.79
N ALA A 97 21.54 -6.15 -4.35
CA ALA A 97 22.29 -6.58 -3.18
C ALA A 97 21.44 -6.54 -1.90
N LEU A 98 20.54 -5.57 -1.77
CA LEU A 98 19.59 -5.49 -0.65
C LEU A 98 18.51 -6.57 -0.76
N CYS A 99 17.97 -6.82 -1.95
CA CYS A 99 17.05 -7.94 -2.17
C CYS A 99 17.69 -9.30 -1.85
N GLY A 100 18.97 -9.48 -2.16
CA GLY A 100 19.73 -10.70 -1.86
C GLY A 100 19.92 -10.98 -0.36
N GLN A 101 19.80 -9.95 0.50
CA GLN A 101 19.89 -10.11 1.96
C GLN A 101 18.59 -10.61 2.59
N GLY A 102 17.50 -10.64 1.83
CA GLY A 102 16.20 -11.18 2.24
C GLY A 102 15.16 -10.14 2.62
N PRO A 103 13.98 -10.60 3.11
CA PRO A 103 12.79 -9.75 3.24
C PRO A 103 12.94 -8.54 4.17
N GLU A 104 13.83 -8.61 5.15
CA GLU A 104 14.08 -7.50 6.07
C GLU A 104 14.63 -6.25 5.37
N GLN A 105 15.30 -6.42 4.22
CA GLN A 105 15.93 -5.31 3.49
C GLN A 105 15.16 -4.87 2.24
N TYR A 106 13.97 -5.43 2.02
CA TYR A 106 13.13 -5.06 0.89
C TYR A 106 12.74 -3.59 0.93
N GLU A 107 12.47 -3.03 2.11
CA GLU A 107 12.16 -1.60 2.24
C GLU A 107 13.33 -0.70 1.81
N ASN A 108 14.56 -1.10 2.14
CA ASN A 108 15.76 -0.36 1.78
C ASN A 108 16.09 -0.48 0.29
N ALA A 109 15.70 -1.58 -0.37
CA ALA A 109 15.91 -1.81 -1.79
C ALA A 109 15.05 -0.92 -2.70
N ILE A 110 13.91 -0.41 -2.19
CA ILE A 110 12.97 0.42 -2.97
C ILE A 110 13.64 1.70 -3.46
N LEU A 111 14.41 2.37 -2.61
CA LEU A 111 15.01 3.66 -2.93
C LEU A 111 16.01 3.57 -4.11
N PRO A 112 17.00 2.66 -4.12
CA PRO A 112 17.87 2.47 -5.28
C PRO A 112 17.11 2.16 -6.58
N PHE A 113 16.13 1.26 -6.55
CA PHE A 113 15.34 0.95 -7.75
C PHE A 113 14.53 2.15 -8.25
N TYR A 114 13.96 2.94 -7.35
CA TYR A 114 13.24 4.15 -7.72
C TYR A 114 14.17 5.22 -8.31
N LYS A 115 15.38 5.38 -7.78
CA LYS A 115 16.41 6.28 -8.35
C LYS A 115 16.84 5.83 -9.74
N ALA A 116 17.02 4.53 -9.96
CA ALA A 116 17.34 3.98 -11.27
C ALA A 116 16.26 4.32 -12.32
N LEU A 117 14.98 4.28 -11.94
CA LEU A 117 13.86 4.68 -12.81
C LEU A 117 13.91 6.15 -13.24
N LYS A 118 14.45 7.05 -12.42
CA LYS A 118 14.54 8.49 -12.73
C LYS A 118 15.57 8.84 -13.78
N VAL A 119 16.62 8.04 -13.89
CA VAL A 119 17.73 8.28 -14.84
C VAL A 119 17.59 7.46 -16.13
N TYR A 120 16.71 6.47 -16.14
CA TYR A 120 16.50 5.58 -17.28
C TYR A 120 15.64 6.27 -18.38
N PRO A 121 16.04 6.20 -19.66
CA PRO A 121 15.35 6.91 -20.74
C PRO A 121 13.93 6.39 -21.05
N ALA A 122 13.66 5.11 -20.78
CA ALA A 122 12.36 4.46 -21.05
C ALA A 122 11.79 3.78 -19.78
N PRO A 123 11.31 4.55 -18.79
CA PRO A 123 11.00 4.02 -17.45
C PRO A 123 9.97 2.88 -17.46
N MET A 124 9.02 2.88 -18.39
CA MET A 124 8.02 1.81 -18.50
C MET A 124 8.61 0.44 -18.90
N GLU A 125 9.66 0.43 -19.72
CA GLU A 125 10.37 -0.80 -20.06
C GLU A 125 11.07 -1.36 -18.81
N LEU A 126 11.71 -0.49 -18.03
CA LEU A 126 12.40 -0.89 -16.82
C LEU A 126 11.44 -1.44 -15.75
N VAL A 127 10.25 -0.84 -15.60
CA VAL A 127 9.18 -1.36 -14.73
C VAL A 127 8.78 -2.78 -15.13
N MET A 128 8.66 -3.07 -16.43
CA MET A 128 8.35 -4.42 -16.94
C MET A 128 9.46 -5.44 -16.62
N ILE A 129 10.72 -5.01 -16.60
CA ILE A 129 11.84 -5.86 -16.20
C ILE A 129 11.76 -6.14 -14.69
N TYR A 130 11.55 -5.10 -13.87
CA TYR A 130 11.42 -5.24 -12.42
C TYR A 130 10.27 -6.15 -12.01
N GLN A 131 9.15 -6.15 -12.73
CA GLN A 131 8.04 -7.08 -12.49
C GLN A 131 8.49 -8.55 -12.51
N LYS A 132 9.52 -8.88 -13.29
CA LYS A 132 10.03 -10.25 -13.46
C LYS A 132 11.22 -10.58 -12.57
N THR A 133 12.03 -9.58 -12.21
CA THR A 133 13.33 -9.80 -11.55
C THR A 133 13.34 -9.40 -10.08
N VAL A 134 12.47 -8.48 -9.65
CA VAL A 134 12.43 -7.92 -8.30
C VAL A 134 11.33 -8.63 -7.48
N PRO A 135 11.54 -8.88 -6.17
CA PRO A 135 10.51 -9.44 -5.30
C PRO A 135 9.20 -8.61 -5.30
N GLU A 136 8.06 -9.30 -5.31
CA GLU A 136 6.72 -8.68 -5.41
C GLU A 136 6.45 -7.55 -4.38
N PRO A 137 6.86 -7.66 -3.09
CA PRO A 137 6.63 -6.59 -2.12
C PRO A 137 7.36 -5.29 -2.46
N VAL A 138 8.57 -5.39 -3.03
CA VAL A 138 9.38 -4.25 -3.47
C VAL A 138 8.75 -3.63 -4.72
N PHE A 139 8.43 -4.46 -5.70
CA PHE A 139 7.81 -4.04 -6.95
C PHE A 139 6.49 -3.31 -6.73
N THR A 140 5.60 -3.85 -5.90
CA THR A 140 4.30 -3.24 -5.59
C THR A 140 4.47 -1.86 -4.98
N THR A 141 5.47 -1.67 -4.11
CA THR A 141 5.72 -0.37 -3.49
C THR A 141 6.27 0.64 -4.49
N ILE A 142 7.16 0.23 -5.40
CA ILE A 142 7.65 1.08 -6.50
C ILE A 142 6.50 1.55 -7.40
N VAL A 143 5.59 0.66 -7.79
CA VAL A 143 4.42 1.03 -8.61
C VAL A 143 3.52 2.02 -7.89
N ASN A 144 3.29 1.84 -6.58
CA ASN A 144 2.51 2.80 -5.79
C ASN A 144 3.17 4.19 -5.74
N ILE A 145 4.50 4.25 -5.63
CA ILE A 145 5.24 5.53 -5.69
C ILE A 145 5.00 6.21 -7.05
N LEU A 146 5.13 5.48 -8.16
CA LEU A 146 4.91 6.01 -9.50
C LEU A 146 3.47 6.52 -9.69
N ALA A 147 2.47 5.79 -9.18
CA ALA A 147 1.07 6.20 -9.26
C ALA A 147 0.81 7.50 -8.48
N ILE A 148 1.38 7.66 -7.28
CA ILE A 148 1.28 8.89 -6.49
C ILE A 148 1.95 10.06 -7.20
N GLU A 149 3.12 9.84 -7.79
CA GLU A 149 3.82 10.87 -8.54
C GLU A 149 3.04 11.32 -9.78
N GLN A 150 2.45 10.37 -10.52
CA GLN A 150 1.60 10.66 -11.66
C GLN A 150 0.39 11.51 -11.26
N GLN A 151 -0.30 11.14 -10.18
CA GLN A 151 -1.43 11.92 -9.64
C GLN A 151 -0.99 13.32 -9.20
N ALA A 152 0.18 13.46 -8.59
CA ALA A 152 0.72 14.75 -8.19
C ALA A 152 1.05 15.64 -9.40
N MET A 153 1.63 15.08 -10.47
CA MET A 153 1.86 15.82 -11.72
C MET A 153 0.57 16.28 -12.38
N GLU A 154 -0.46 15.42 -12.43
CA GLU A 154 -1.77 15.76 -12.99
C GLU A 154 -2.46 16.89 -12.18
N ALA A 155 -2.37 16.85 -10.86
CA ALA A 155 -2.90 17.90 -9.99
C ALA A 155 -2.16 19.25 -10.16
N ASN A 156 -0.83 19.22 -10.27
CA ASN A 156 -0.04 20.43 -10.53
C ASN A 156 -0.25 20.99 -11.95
N GLY A 157 -0.41 20.12 -12.95
CA GLY A 157 -0.74 20.50 -14.32
C GLY A 157 -2.10 21.19 -14.44
N ALA A 158 -3.10 20.72 -13.68
CA ALA A 158 -4.42 21.35 -13.60
C ALA A 158 -4.37 22.72 -12.91
N ALA A 159 -3.53 22.90 -11.88
CA ALA A 159 -3.30 24.19 -11.24
C ALA A 159 -2.60 25.20 -12.17
N ALA A 160 -1.57 24.76 -12.91
CA ALA A 160 -0.87 25.60 -13.89
C ALA A 160 -1.75 26.02 -15.09
N ALA A 161 -2.67 25.16 -15.53
CA ALA A 161 -3.66 25.50 -16.55
C ALA A 161 -4.69 26.54 -16.06
N SER A 162 -4.94 26.62 -14.76
CA SER A 162 -5.84 27.61 -14.15
C SER A 162 -5.20 28.98 -13.90
N SER A 163 -3.87 29.06 -13.82
CA SER A 163 -3.12 30.32 -13.69
C SER A 163 -2.78 30.99 -15.03
N GLY A 164 -2.70 30.22 -16.12
CA GLY A 164 -2.43 30.76 -17.46
C GLY A 164 -3.56 31.62 -18.03
N THR A 165 -4.80 31.44 -17.57
CA THR A 165 -5.95 32.25 -18.03
C THR A 165 -6.05 33.61 -17.33
N ALA A 166 -5.38 33.80 -16.19
CA ALA A 166 -5.38 35.08 -15.48
C ALA A 166 -4.34 36.07 -16.03
N GLU A 167 -3.21 35.59 -16.56
CA GLU A 167 -2.14 36.44 -17.07
C GLU A 167 -2.43 36.97 -18.50
N GLU A 168 -3.09 36.17 -19.34
CA GLU A 168 -3.50 36.59 -20.69
C GLU A 168 -4.66 37.61 -20.69
N ALA A 169 -5.52 37.58 -19.67
CA ALA A 169 -6.60 38.56 -19.49
C ALA A 169 -6.10 39.93 -19.01
N ALA A 170 -4.95 40.00 -18.31
CA ALA A 170 -4.37 41.27 -17.86
C ALA A 170 -3.61 42.00 -18.98
N ALA A 171 -3.01 41.28 -19.93
CA ALA A 171 -2.30 41.88 -21.06
C ALA A 171 -3.24 42.50 -22.12
N ALA A 172 -4.44 41.95 -22.30
CA ALA A 172 -5.41 42.45 -23.29
C ALA A 172 -6.11 43.77 -22.89
N ALA A 173 -6.04 44.19 -21.62
CA ALA A 173 -6.71 45.39 -21.13
C ALA A 173 -5.89 46.70 -21.27
N ALA A 174 -4.62 46.63 -21.69
CA ALA A 174 -3.70 47.78 -21.65
C ALA A 174 -3.44 48.47 -23.01
N THR A 175 -3.97 47.98 -24.13
CA THR A 175 -3.77 48.62 -25.44
C THR A 175 -5.10 49.02 -26.07
N GLY A 176 -5.67 50.11 -25.57
CA GLY A 176 -6.68 50.88 -26.30
C GLY A 176 -5.98 51.86 -27.25
N ALA A 177 -6.16 51.67 -28.55
CA ALA A 177 -5.90 52.69 -29.56
C ALA A 177 -6.98 52.59 -30.65
N GLU A 178 -7.60 53.73 -30.92
CA GLU A 178 -8.78 53.95 -31.78
C GLU A 178 -8.65 53.40 -33.21
N PRO A 179 -9.78 53.03 -33.86
CA PRO A 179 -9.79 52.68 -35.27
C PRO A 179 -9.79 53.95 -36.15
N GLU A 180 -8.72 54.18 -36.91
CA GLU A 180 -8.77 55.08 -38.07
C GLU A 180 -9.61 54.45 -39.18
N ILE A 181 -10.61 55.20 -39.64
CA ILE A 181 -11.50 54.87 -40.75
C ILE A 181 -10.71 55.01 -42.06
N PRO A 182 -10.65 53.99 -42.93
CA PRO A 182 -10.03 54.15 -44.24
C PRO A 182 -11.00 54.88 -45.18
N ILE A 183 -10.53 56.02 -45.70
CA ILE A 183 -11.13 56.81 -46.79
C ILE A 183 -10.80 56.14 -48.14
N ASP A 184 -11.83 56.04 -48.99
CA ASP A 184 -11.92 55.89 -50.46
C ASP A 184 -10.74 55.29 -51.27
N ASN A 185 -11.06 54.31 -52.13
CA ASN A 185 -11.42 54.50 -53.56
C ASN A 185 -11.39 53.17 -54.32
#